data_AF-A0A960RH09-F1
#
_entry.id   AF-A0A960RH09-F1
#
_cell.length_a   1.000
_cell.length_b   1.000
_cell.length_c   1.000
_cell.angle_alpha   90.00
_cell.angle_beta   90.00
_cell.angle_gamma   90.00
#
_symmetry.space_group_name_H-M   'P 1'
#
loop_
_entity.id
_entity.type
_entity.pdbx_description
1 polymer ?
#
loop_
_entity_poly.entity_id
_entity_poly.type
_entity_poly.pdbx_seq_one_letter_code
_entity_poly.pdbx_strand_id
1 'polypeptide(L)' 'YGDCRKGNRPGYTDAASPEPGRRGYEQFVASLRAEGFPVETGTFGGDMQVALVNDGPVTLILESTGRDQA' A
#
# COMPACT_ATOMS: atom_id res chain seq x y z
N TYR A 1 0.35 -3.99 -7.75
CA TYR A 1 0.58 -5.38 -8.21
C TYR A 1 -0.58 -6.01 -8.98
N GLY A 2 -1.56 -5.25 -9.48
CA GLY A 2 -2.56 -5.77 -10.43
C GLY A 2 -2.02 -5.67 -11.86
N ASP A 3 -1.56 -6.78 -12.43
CA ASP A 3 -0.99 -6.84 -13.78
C ASP A 3 -2.08 -7.09 -14.84
N CYS A 4 -2.32 -6.11 -15.70
CA CYS A 4 -3.30 -6.17 -16.79
C CYS A 4 -2.68 -6.43 -18.18
N ARG A 5 -1.38 -6.74 -18.28
CA ARG A 5 -0.70 -6.90 -19.58
C ARG A 5 -1.24 -8.06 -20.44
N LYS A 6 -1.94 -9.02 -19.81
CA LYS A 6 -2.49 -10.22 -20.47
C LYS A 6 -3.99 -10.12 -20.81
N GLY A 7 -4.63 -8.96 -20.59
CA GLY A 7 -6.03 -8.72 -20.91
C GLY A 7 -6.79 -7.95 -19.82
N ASN A 8 -8.12 -7.90 -19.92
CA ASN A 8 -8.96 -7.04 -19.06
C ASN A 8 -9.12 -7.54 -17.62
N ARG A 9 -8.68 -8.77 -17.30
CA ARG A 9 -8.70 -9.31 -15.94
C ARG A 9 -7.30 -9.15 -15.32
N PRO A 10 -7.12 -8.28 -14.32
CA PRO A 10 -5.84 -8.14 -13.64
C PRO A 10 -5.44 -9.45 -12.93
N GLY A 11 -4.16 -9.82 -13.03
CA GLY A 11 -3.53 -10.84 -12.19
C GLY A 11 -2.85 -10.19 -10.98
N TYR A 12 -2.77 -10.90 -9.85
CA TYR A 12 -2.18 -10.38 -8.60
C TYR A 12 -1.04 -11.26 -8.07
N THR A 13 -0.37 -11.98 -8.96
CA THR A 13 0.69 -12.94 -8.60
C THR A 13 1.83 -12.31 -7.80
N ASP A 14 2.14 -11.04 -8.06
CA ASP A 14 3.23 -10.31 -7.38
C ASP A 14 2.78 -9.70 -6.03
N ALA A 15 1.49 -9.75 -5.71
CA ALA A 15 1.00 -9.27 -4.42
C ALA A 15 1.31 -10.29 -3.31
N ALA A 16 1.70 -9.81 -2.13
CA ALA A 16 1.83 -10.67 -0.96
C ALA A 16 0.49 -11.33 -0.59
N SER A 17 0.56 -12.57 -0.10
CA SER A 17 -0.60 -13.25 0.49
C SER A 17 -1.20 -12.45 1.66
N PRO A 18 -2.48 -12.67 2.03
CA PRO A 18 -3.16 -11.83 3.02
C PRO A 18 -2.47 -11.73 4.39
N GLU A 19 -1.90 -12.83 4.89
CA GLU A 19 -1.21 -12.87 6.19
C GLU A 19 0.10 -12.07 6.20
N PRO A 20 1.08 -12.32 5.30
CA PRO A 20 2.28 -11.49 5.22
C PRO A 20 1.97 -10.05 4.79
N GLY A 21 0.95 -9.83 3.96
CA GLY A 21 0.48 -8.50 3.58
C GLY A 21 -0.06 -7.69 4.76
N ARG A 22 -0.86 -8.31 5.63
CA ARG A 22 -1.34 -7.68 6.87
C ARG A 22 -0.18 -7.31 7.80
N ARG A 23 0.74 -8.25 7.99
CA ARG A 23 1.93 -8.03 8.82
C ARG A 23 2.76 -6.86 8.32
N GLY A 24 3.03 -6.79 7.01
CA GLY A 24 3.76 -5.68 6.40
C GLY A 24 3.03 -4.35 6.55
N TYR A 25 1.71 -4.34 6.34
CA TYR A 25 0.87 -3.17 6.56
C TYR A 25 0.95 -2.64 8.01
N GLU A 26 0.76 -3.51 8.99
CA GLU A 26 0.78 -3.15 10.42
C GLU A 26 2.17 -2.65 10.85
N GLN A 27 3.24 -3.29 10.37
CA GLN A 27 4.62 -2.86 10.62
C GLN A 27 4.90 -1.48 10.03
N PHE A 28 4.49 -1.23 8.79
CA PHE A 28 4.68 0.06 8.12
C PHE A 28 3.99 1.19 8.88
N VAL A 29 2.73 0.99 9.28
CA VAL A 29 1.98 1.96 10.09
C VAL A 29 2.68 2.21 11.42
N ALA A 30 3.13 1.16 12.11
CA ALA A 30 3.83 1.28 13.39
C ALA A 30 5.15 2.06 13.24
N SER A 31 5.93 1.82 12.18
CA SER A 31 7.16 2.55 11.89
C SER A 31 6.90 4.04 11.68
N LEU A 32 5.89 4.43 10.89
CA LEU A 32 5.56 5.84 10.70
C LEU A 32 5.12 6.53 12.00
N ARG A 33 4.36 5.84 12.85
CA ARG A 33 3.98 6.36 14.17
C ARG A 33 5.20 6.53 15.08
N ALA A 34 6.16 5.60 15.03
CA ALA A 34 7.39 5.69 15.81
C ALA A 34 8.27 6.88 15.40
N GLU A 35 8.24 7.28 14.12
CA GLU A 35 8.87 8.50 13.60
C GLU A 35 8.13 9.79 14.02
N GLY A 36 7.02 9.68 14.76
CA GLY A 36 6.27 10.83 15.30
C GLY A 36 5.21 11.40 14.37
N PHE A 37 4.91 10.74 13.25
CA PHE A 37 3.83 11.19 12.36
C PHE A 37 2.44 10.88 12.95
N PRO A 38 1.45 11.77 12.78
CA PRO A 38 0.06 11.42 12.98
C PRO A 38 -0.39 10.48 11.85
N VAL A 39 -0.73 9.24 12.18
CA VAL A 39 -1.07 8.20 11.20
C VAL A 39 -2.46 7.63 11.47
N GLU A 40 -3.41 8.03 10.65
CA GLU A 40 -4.76 7.47 10.58
C GLU A 40 -4.80 6.25 9.65
N THR A 41 -5.71 5.31 9.94
CA THR A 41 -5.80 4.03 9.20
C THR A 41 -7.24 3.62 8.95
N GLY A 42 -7.46 2.86 7.86
CA GLY A 42 -8.67 2.09 7.64
C GLY A 42 -8.60 0.69 8.28
N THR A 43 -9.33 -0.27 7.72
CA THR A 43 -9.33 -1.68 8.14
C THR A 43 -8.76 -2.57 7.04
N PHE A 44 -7.70 -3.33 7.35
CA PHE A 44 -7.09 -4.25 6.39
C PHE A 44 -8.08 -5.34 5.94
N GLY A 45 -8.30 -5.46 4.63
CA GLY A 45 -9.24 -6.43 4.04
C GLY A 45 -10.71 -6.07 4.23
N GLY A 46 -11.03 -4.89 4.78
CA GLY A 46 -12.39 -4.39 4.82
C GLY A 46 -12.84 -3.85 3.45
N ASP A 47 -14.15 -3.94 3.18
CA ASP A 47 -14.78 -3.15 2.12
C ASP A 47 -14.85 -1.68 2.57
N MET A 48 -14.24 -0.78 1.82
CA MET A 48 -14.01 0.60 2.25
C MET A 48 -14.35 1.61 1.15
N GLN A 49 -14.97 2.70 1.57
CA GLN A 49 -15.15 3.91 0.76
C GLN A 49 -14.20 4.98 1.28
N VAL A 50 -13.16 5.31 0.50
CA VAL A 50 -12.14 6.30 0.89
C VAL A 50 -12.44 7.63 0.21
N ALA A 51 -12.81 8.63 1.00
CA ALA A 51 -12.98 10.00 0.51
C ALA A 51 -11.65 10.75 0.58
N LEU A 52 -11.34 11.52 -0.48
CA LEU A 52 -10.22 12.46 -0.48
C LEU A 52 -10.57 13.74 -1.26
N VAL A 53 -9.95 14.85 -0.86
CA VAL A 53 -9.85 16.08 -1.66
C VAL A 53 -8.37 16.21 -2.04
N ASN A 54 -8.05 16.06 -3.33
CA ASN A 54 -6.67 16.20 -3.82
C ASN A 54 -6.40 17.66 -4.19
N ASP A 55 -5.90 18.45 -3.23
CA ASP A 55 -5.59 19.86 -3.41
C ASP A 55 -4.28 20.03 -4.20
N GLY A 56 -4.40 20.47 -5.46
CA GLY A 56 -3.36 20.44 -6.50
C GLY A 56 -3.96 20.24 -7.90
N PRO A 57 -4.14 19.01 -8.41
CA PRO A 57 -3.79 17.73 -7.79
C PRO A 57 -2.36 17.30 -8.09
N VAL A 58 -1.69 16.74 -7.09
CA VAL A 58 -0.38 16.08 -7.24
C VAL A 58 -0.54 14.61 -6.90
N THR A 59 0.07 13.73 -7.68
CA THR A 59 0.08 12.28 -7.41
C THR A 59 1.47 11.75 -7.67
N LEU A 60 2.08 11.19 -6.63
CA LEU A 60 3.39 10.56 -6.68
C LEU A 60 3.21 9.07 -6.43
N ILE A 61 3.83 8.25 -7.28
CA ILE A 61 3.87 6.79 -7.12
C ILE A 61 5.28 6.45 -6.64
N LEU A 62 5.36 5.80 -5.48
CA LEU A 62 6.62 5.36 -4.87
C LEU A 62 6.62 3.84 -4.79
N GLU A 63 7.74 3.23 -5.18
CA GLU A 63 7.96 1.79 -5.08
C GLU A 63 9.30 1.53 -4.40
N SER A 64 9.29 0.71 -3.35
CA SER A 64 10.53 0.19 -2.76
C SER A 64 10.94 -1.05 -3.53
N THR A 65 12.02 -1.01 -4.29
CA THR A 65 12.58 -2.16 -5.02
C THR A 65 13.30 -3.18 -4.11
N GLY A 66 13.06 -3.13 -2.79
CA GLY A 66 13.99 -3.59 -1.77
C GLY A 66 15.14 -2.59 -1.58
N ARG A 67 15.69 -2.45 -0.38
CA ARG A 67 17.01 -1.80 -0.26
C ARG A 67 17.97 -2.67 -1.04
N ASP A 68 18.66 -2.11 -2.03
CA ASP A 68 19.94 -2.65 -2.43
C ASP A 68 20.76 -2.75 -1.13
N GLN A 69 21.01 -3.99 -0.68
CA GLN A 69 21.99 -4.22 0.37
C GLN A 69 23.36 -3.96 -0.27
N ALA A 70 23.82 -2.71 -0.17
CA ALA A 70 25.23 -2.35 -0.26
C ALA A 70 25.78 -2.25 1.17
#